data_AF-A0A1L0GRS6-F1
#
_entry.id   AF-A0A1L0GRS6-F1
#
_cell.length_a   1.000
_cell.length_b   1.000
_cell.length_c   1.000
_cell.angle_alpha   90.00
_cell.angle_beta   90.00
_cell.angle_gamma   90.00
#
_symmetry.space_group_name_H-M   'P 1'
#
loop_
_entity.id
_entity.type
_entity.pdbx_description
1 polymer ?
#
loop_
_entity_poly.entity_id
_entity_poly.type
_entity_poly.pdbx_seq_one_letter_code
_entity_poly.pdbx_strand_id
1 'polypeptide(L)'
;MLPVYENDPLAALRPFPQDPQSYYAAHWHEIVISVLFYFGIQALSPIVSTKLFGNTYTSLNPKTKLNFDIHVVSMVQCFISIAIIVPAWSHPHIQGRADDAYLSIFGYTPYSGFISAITIGYFVWDSVVCTLHLKLFGVGFLLHGFAALFVFGCSLKPFCLPWVPAFLLFELSTPFVNINWFASKLPAGTISDRVVAINGICLLVTFFLVRILWGFYAVGFVMVDMYRLRGHAHAFFPFMVLSLNVMLNVLNVYWFSRMLAIAKKKITGGQSRKETIKVE
;
A
#
# COMPACT_ATOMS: atom_id res chain seq x y z
N MET A 1 -23.01 8.07 -11.69
CA MET A 1 -22.42 8.24 -10.35
C MET A 1 -22.03 6.88 -9.81
N LEU A 2 -20.90 6.75 -9.13
CA LEU A 2 -20.57 5.51 -8.40
C LEU A 2 -21.54 5.37 -7.20
N PRO A 3 -21.82 4.14 -6.72
CA PRO A 3 -22.70 3.97 -5.57
C PRO A 3 -22.05 4.54 -4.31
N VAL A 4 -22.85 5.04 -3.38
CA VAL A 4 -22.37 5.48 -2.06
C VAL A 4 -22.50 4.31 -1.09
N TYR A 5 -21.38 3.89 -0.52
CA TYR A 5 -21.32 2.83 0.48
C TYR A 5 -21.12 3.46 1.85
N GLU A 6 -22.16 3.38 2.68
CA GLU A 6 -22.15 3.88 4.06
C GLU A 6 -21.79 2.76 5.05
N ASN A 7 -22.29 1.55 4.79
CA ASN A 7 -22.20 0.43 5.71
C ASN A 7 -20.86 -0.33 5.57
N ASP A 8 -20.39 -0.83 6.71
CA ASP A 8 -19.28 -1.78 6.78
C ASP A 8 -19.74 -3.16 6.27
N PRO A 9 -19.12 -3.70 5.20
CA PRO A 9 -19.51 -4.98 4.62
C PRO A 9 -19.28 -6.19 5.53
N LEU A 10 -18.35 -6.10 6.49
CA LEU A 10 -17.96 -7.20 7.38
C LEU A 10 -18.45 -7.00 8.81
N ALA A 11 -19.29 -5.99 9.06
CA ALA A 11 -19.86 -5.72 10.39
C ALA A 11 -20.55 -6.94 11.00
N ALA A 12 -21.26 -7.73 10.18
CA ALA A 12 -21.99 -8.93 10.61
C ALA A 12 -21.07 -10.07 11.09
N LEU A 13 -19.77 -10.04 10.74
CA LEU A 13 -18.80 -11.03 11.18
C LEU A 13 -18.15 -10.66 12.52
N ARG A 14 -18.46 -9.50 13.11
CA ARG A 14 -17.89 -9.09 14.40
C ARG A 14 -18.39 -10.02 15.51
N PRO A 15 -17.50 -10.76 16.20
CA PRO A 15 -17.94 -11.70 17.21
C PRO A 15 -18.25 -11.00 18.54
N PHE A 16 -17.53 -9.92 18.87
CA PHE A 16 -17.77 -9.08 20.05
C PHE A 16 -17.00 -7.74 19.94
N PRO A 17 -17.33 -6.72 20.74
CA PRO A 17 -18.61 -6.56 21.43
C PRO A 17 -19.75 -6.32 20.41
N GLN A 18 -21.00 -6.59 20.80
CA GLN A 18 -22.16 -6.27 19.95
C GLN A 18 -22.25 -4.76 19.70
N ASP A 19 -22.05 -3.95 20.75
CA ASP A 19 -22.06 -2.49 20.71
C ASP A 19 -20.64 -1.91 20.93
N PRO A 20 -19.86 -1.66 19.87
CA PRO A 20 -18.49 -1.19 19.98
C PRO A 20 -18.42 0.25 20.48
N GLN A 21 -17.57 0.48 21.48
CA GLN A 21 -17.35 1.79 22.10
C GLN A 21 -16.20 2.59 21.46
N SER A 22 -15.52 2.01 20.45
CA SER A 22 -14.46 2.67 19.68
C SER A 22 -14.41 2.11 18.27
N TYR A 23 -13.80 2.82 17.33
CA TYR A 23 -13.66 2.33 15.95
C TYR A 23 -12.76 1.09 15.88
N TYR A 24 -11.74 0.99 16.73
CA TYR A 24 -10.99 -0.24 16.90
C TYR A 24 -11.86 -1.41 17.36
N ALA A 25 -12.73 -1.20 18.36
CA ALA A 25 -13.67 -2.24 18.78
C ALA A 25 -14.68 -2.59 17.67
N ALA A 26 -15.00 -1.65 16.78
CA ALA A 26 -15.90 -1.87 15.66
C ALA A 26 -15.27 -2.73 14.55
N HIS A 27 -13.95 -2.62 14.34
CA HIS A 27 -13.24 -3.16 13.17
C HIS A 27 -12.07 -4.14 13.48
N TRP A 28 -11.82 -4.50 14.75
CA TRP A 28 -10.67 -5.36 15.09
C TRP A 28 -10.74 -6.73 14.40
N HIS A 29 -11.94 -7.28 14.20
CA HIS A 29 -12.14 -8.58 13.56
C HIS A 29 -11.74 -8.52 12.08
N GLU A 30 -12.01 -7.41 11.39
CA GLU A 30 -11.54 -7.18 10.01
C GLU A 30 -10.03 -7.09 9.93
N ILE A 31 -9.37 -6.44 10.89
CA ILE A 31 -7.90 -6.41 10.97
C ILE A 31 -7.37 -7.85 11.09
N VAL A 32 -7.91 -8.64 12.02
CA VAL A 32 -7.49 -10.04 12.22
C VAL A 32 -7.74 -10.88 10.98
N ILE A 33 -8.93 -10.78 10.38
CA ILE A 33 -9.28 -11.49 9.14
C ILE A 33 -8.30 -11.10 8.03
N SER A 34 -7.98 -9.81 7.87
CA SER A 34 -7.04 -9.32 6.88
C SER A 34 -5.61 -9.85 7.11
N VAL A 35 -5.12 -9.85 8.35
CA VAL A 35 -3.82 -10.45 8.69
C VAL A 35 -3.77 -11.94 8.30
N LEU A 36 -4.77 -12.71 8.74
CA LEU A 36 -4.86 -14.14 8.44
C LEU A 36 -4.99 -14.40 6.94
N PHE A 37 -5.74 -13.56 6.23
CA PHE A 37 -5.89 -13.61 4.79
C PHE A 37 -4.53 -13.46 4.10
N TYR A 38 -3.74 -12.42 4.43
CA TYR A 38 -2.45 -12.20 3.77
C TYR A 38 -1.40 -13.25 4.10
N PHE A 39 -1.34 -13.75 5.33
CA PHE A 39 -0.53 -14.93 5.64
C PHE A 39 -1.01 -16.17 4.89
N GLY A 40 -2.33 -16.35 4.73
CA GLY A 40 -2.93 -17.40 3.92
C GLY A 40 -2.53 -17.32 2.45
N ILE A 41 -2.60 -16.13 1.83
CA ILE A 41 -2.14 -15.91 0.45
C ILE A 41 -0.65 -16.24 0.33
N GLN A 42 0.19 -15.80 1.28
CA GLN A 42 1.62 -16.11 1.26
C GLN A 42 1.87 -17.62 1.37
N ALA A 43 1.14 -18.33 2.23
CA ALA A 43 1.26 -19.78 2.40
C ALA A 43 0.78 -20.57 1.16
N LEU A 44 -0.24 -20.06 0.46
CA LEU A 44 -0.78 -20.67 -0.76
C LEU A 44 0.07 -20.35 -2.01
N SER A 45 0.81 -19.23 -2.00
CA SER A 45 1.58 -18.78 -3.16
C SER A 45 2.53 -19.85 -3.72
N PRO A 46 3.30 -20.63 -2.93
CA PRO A 46 4.16 -21.68 -3.47
C PRO A 46 3.43 -22.79 -4.20
N ILE A 47 2.21 -23.13 -3.75
CA ILE A 47 1.39 -24.19 -4.35
C ILE A 47 0.88 -23.69 -5.71
N VAL A 48 0.29 -22.49 -5.72
CA VAL A 48 -0.23 -21.86 -6.93
C VAL A 48 0.89 -21.58 -7.94
N SER A 49 2.02 -21.02 -7.48
CA SER A 49 3.16 -20.67 -8.34
C SER A 49 3.84 -21.90 -8.94
N THR A 50 3.95 -23.00 -8.17
CA THR A 50 4.41 -24.29 -8.72
C THR A 50 3.46 -24.81 -9.79
N LYS A 51 2.14 -24.68 -9.60
CA LYS A 51 1.15 -25.12 -10.59
C LYS A 51 1.19 -24.29 -11.88
N LEU A 52 1.38 -22.97 -11.77
CA LEU A 52 1.38 -22.05 -12.91
C LEU A 52 2.71 -22.03 -13.66
N PHE A 53 3.83 -22.08 -12.95
CA PHE A 53 5.16 -21.87 -13.53
C PHE A 53 6.07 -23.12 -13.47
N GLY A 54 5.66 -24.18 -12.78
CA GLY A 54 6.38 -25.46 -12.72
C GLY A 54 7.84 -25.29 -12.31
N ASN A 55 8.73 -25.89 -13.13
CA ASN A 55 10.17 -25.88 -12.91
C ASN A 55 10.78 -24.47 -12.87
N THR A 56 10.15 -23.49 -13.51
CA THR A 56 10.60 -22.10 -13.46
C THR A 56 10.58 -21.55 -12.05
N TYR A 57 9.51 -21.83 -11.28
CA TYR A 57 9.40 -21.36 -9.91
C TYR A 57 10.17 -22.26 -8.93
N THR A 58 10.12 -23.58 -9.10
CA THR A 58 10.78 -24.51 -8.17
C THR A 58 12.30 -24.47 -8.25
N SER A 59 12.87 -24.04 -9.38
CA SER A 59 14.32 -23.84 -9.55
C SER A 59 14.85 -22.50 -9.01
N LEU A 60 13.98 -21.58 -8.58
CA LEU A 60 14.40 -20.32 -7.97
C LEU A 60 15.14 -20.58 -6.65
N ASN A 61 16.20 -19.81 -6.40
CA ASN A 61 16.86 -19.85 -5.10
C ASN A 61 15.89 -19.43 -3.96
N PRO A 62 16.10 -19.88 -2.72
CA PRO A 62 15.14 -19.66 -1.63
C PRO A 62 14.78 -18.19 -1.39
N LYS A 63 15.74 -17.27 -1.52
CA LYS A 63 15.50 -15.83 -1.34
C LYS A 63 14.60 -15.26 -2.44
N THR A 64 14.85 -15.66 -3.69
CA THR A 64 14.06 -15.19 -4.85
C THR A 64 12.66 -15.80 -4.81
N LYS A 65 12.54 -17.05 -4.36
CA LYS A 65 11.26 -17.73 -4.17
C LYS A 65 10.40 -17.03 -3.11
N LEU A 66 10.97 -16.74 -1.95
CA LEU A 66 10.29 -15.95 -0.91
C LEU A 66 9.86 -14.57 -1.42
N ASN A 67 10.75 -13.86 -2.12
CA ASN A 67 10.42 -12.56 -2.70
C ASN A 67 9.32 -12.67 -3.76
N PHE A 68 9.31 -13.75 -4.55
CA PHE A 68 8.26 -14.05 -5.52
C PHE A 68 6.90 -14.18 -4.82
N ASP A 69 6.84 -14.94 -3.73
CA ASP A 69 5.60 -15.15 -2.98
C ASP A 69 5.10 -13.85 -2.33
N ILE A 70 6.02 -12.99 -1.89
CA ILE A 70 5.70 -11.66 -1.36
C ILE A 70 5.15 -10.72 -2.45
N HIS A 71 5.70 -10.78 -3.67
CA HIS A 71 5.14 -10.07 -4.82
C HIS A 71 3.75 -10.58 -5.23
N VAL A 72 3.43 -11.86 -5.01
CA VAL A 72 2.07 -12.39 -5.19
C VAL A 72 1.12 -11.77 -4.17
N VAL A 73 1.50 -11.73 -2.88
CA VAL A 73 0.69 -11.10 -1.83
C VAL A 73 0.47 -9.61 -2.12
N SER A 74 1.52 -8.89 -2.47
CA SER A 74 1.45 -7.47 -2.85
C SER A 74 0.55 -7.24 -4.07
N MET A 75 0.56 -8.14 -5.07
CA MET A 75 -0.33 -8.06 -6.22
C MET A 75 -1.81 -8.21 -5.80
N VAL A 76 -2.11 -9.15 -4.91
CA VAL A 76 -3.47 -9.32 -4.38
C VAL A 76 -3.91 -8.07 -3.60
N GLN A 77 -3.06 -7.58 -2.70
CA GLN A 77 -3.34 -6.37 -1.91
C GLN A 77 -3.64 -5.16 -2.79
N CYS A 78 -2.85 -4.89 -3.83
CA CYS A 78 -3.07 -3.69 -4.63
C CYS A 78 -4.40 -3.74 -5.39
N PHE A 79 -4.80 -4.91 -5.90
CA PHE A 79 -6.11 -5.06 -6.54
C PHE A 79 -7.26 -4.90 -5.54
N ILE A 80 -7.16 -5.51 -4.36
CA ILE A 80 -8.17 -5.33 -3.29
C ILE A 80 -8.26 -3.85 -2.92
N SER A 81 -7.13 -3.20 -2.64
CA SER A 81 -7.04 -1.79 -2.25
C SER A 81 -7.69 -0.88 -3.28
N ILE A 82 -7.35 -1.03 -4.57
CA ILE A 82 -7.93 -0.22 -5.64
C ILE A 82 -9.44 -0.48 -5.74
N ALA A 83 -9.89 -1.73 -5.64
CA ALA A 83 -11.31 -2.06 -5.74
C ALA A 83 -12.14 -1.44 -4.61
N ILE A 84 -11.66 -1.51 -3.36
CA ILE A 84 -12.42 -1.02 -2.19
C ILE A 84 -12.44 0.51 -2.09
N ILE A 85 -11.41 1.22 -2.58
CA ILE A 85 -11.40 2.70 -2.53
C ILE A 85 -12.29 3.36 -3.59
N VAL A 86 -12.56 2.69 -4.73
CA VAL A 86 -13.39 3.25 -5.81
C VAL A 86 -14.74 3.78 -5.31
N PRO A 87 -15.57 3.00 -4.57
CA PRO A 87 -16.84 3.50 -4.04
C PRO A 87 -16.69 4.52 -2.90
N ALA A 88 -15.53 4.66 -2.27
CA ALA A 88 -15.32 5.67 -1.24
C ALA A 88 -15.30 7.10 -1.83
N TRP A 89 -14.89 7.26 -3.09
CA TRP A 89 -14.80 8.57 -3.75
C TRP A 89 -16.15 9.23 -4.05
N SER A 90 -17.24 8.44 -4.12
CA SER A 90 -18.61 8.96 -4.26
C SER A 90 -19.20 9.45 -2.94
N HIS A 91 -18.58 9.16 -1.80
CA HIS A 91 -19.14 9.47 -0.49
C HIS A 91 -19.12 10.99 -0.24
N PRO A 92 -20.25 11.61 0.18
CA PRO A 92 -20.32 13.05 0.42
C PRO A 92 -19.27 13.55 1.42
N HIS A 93 -19.03 12.79 2.48
CA HIS A 93 -17.98 13.04 3.47
C HIS A 93 -16.58 13.15 2.87
N ILE A 94 -16.27 12.31 1.87
CA ILE A 94 -14.99 12.35 1.17
C ILE A 94 -14.96 13.53 0.20
N GLN A 95 -16.05 13.84 -0.49
CA GLN A 95 -16.12 14.95 -1.46
C GLN A 95 -16.07 16.33 -0.77
N GLY A 96 -16.78 16.49 0.34
CA GLY A 96 -16.86 17.75 1.10
C GLY A 96 -15.65 18.05 1.99
N ARG A 97 -14.61 17.19 1.99
CA ARG A 97 -13.40 17.39 2.80
C ARG A 97 -12.66 18.69 2.51
N ALA A 98 -12.82 19.24 1.29
CA ALA A 98 -12.21 20.52 0.92
C ALA A 98 -12.88 21.72 1.60
N ASP A 99 -14.15 21.57 1.99
CA ASP A 99 -14.99 22.64 2.51
C ASP A 99 -15.06 22.64 4.05
N ASP A 100 -14.81 21.48 4.69
CA ASP A 100 -14.84 21.32 6.14
C ASP A 100 -13.57 20.60 6.65
N ALA A 101 -12.67 21.39 7.27
CA ALA A 101 -11.44 20.87 7.85
C ALA A 101 -11.71 19.85 8.96
N TYR A 102 -12.72 20.06 9.80
CA TYR A 102 -13.03 19.15 10.90
C TYR A 102 -13.46 17.79 10.38
N LEU A 103 -14.39 17.76 9.42
CA LEU A 103 -14.78 16.51 8.76
C LEU A 103 -13.62 15.89 7.98
N SER A 104 -12.75 16.69 7.36
CA SER A 104 -11.53 16.22 6.67
C SER A 104 -10.59 15.44 7.59
N ILE A 105 -10.43 15.84 8.85
CA ILE A 105 -9.48 15.20 9.79
C ILE A 105 -10.15 14.18 10.71
N PHE A 106 -11.32 14.49 11.28
CA PHE A 106 -11.93 13.70 12.37
C PHE A 106 -13.16 12.90 11.93
N GLY A 107 -13.66 13.13 10.73
CA GLY A 107 -14.89 12.50 10.31
C GLY A 107 -14.75 11.00 10.05
N TYR A 108 -15.86 10.29 10.21
CA TYR A 108 -15.90 8.84 10.23
C TYR A 108 -17.05 8.31 9.40
N THR A 109 -16.78 7.24 8.65
CA THR A 109 -17.80 6.44 7.96
C THR A 109 -17.46 4.96 8.15
N PRO A 110 -18.44 4.08 8.42
CA PRO A 110 -18.18 2.65 8.62
C PRO A 110 -17.44 2.02 7.44
N TYR A 111 -17.79 2.38 6.21
CA TYR A 111 -17.10 1.88 5.02
C TYR A 111 -15.62 2.32 4.94
N SER A 112 -15.28 3.56 5.32
CA SER A 112 -13.88 3.99 5.37
C SER A 112 -13.12 3.30 6.51
N GLY A 113 -13.79 3.04 7.64
CA GLY A 113 -13.28 2.24 8.74
C GLY A 113 -12.90 0.82 8.28
N PHE A 114 -13.77 0.18 7.49
CA PHE A 114 -13.50 -1.10 6.84
C PHE A 114 -12.27 -1.05 5.91
N ILE A 115 -12.18 -0.05 5.01
CA ILE A 115 -11.00 0.11 4.14
C ILE A 115 -9.72 0.22 4.98
N SER A 116 -9.79 1.02 6.04
CA SER A 116 -8.67 1.20 6.96
C SER A 116 -8.29 -0.12 7.65
N ALA A 117 -9.26 -0.87 8.16
CA ALA A 117 -9.04 -2.13 8.85
C ALA A 117 -8.35 -3.18 7.96
N ILE A 118 -8.82 -3.33 6.71
CA ILE A 118 -8.18 -4.21 5.72
C ILE A 118 -6.73 -3.77 5.47
N THR A 119 -6.52 -2.47 5.33
CA THR A 119 -5.19 -1.87 5.08
C THR A 119 -4.24 -2.07 6.27
N ILE A 120 -4.73 -1.88 7.50
CA ILE A 120 -3.96 -2.13 8.73
C ILE A 120 -3.53 -3.60 8.77
N GLY A 121 -4.44 -4.54 8.50
CA GLY A 121 -4.10 -5.96 8.50
C GLY A 121 -3.01 -6.33 7.48
N TYR A 122 -3.04 -5.72 6.29
CA TYR A 122 -1.95 -5.82 5.32
C TYR A 122 -0.62 -5.28 5.88
N PHE A 123 -0.61 -4.07 6.46
CA PHE A 123 0.63 -3.49 6.98
C PHE A 123 1.17 -4.18 8.23
N VAL A 124 0.31 -4.86 9.01
CA VAL A 124 0.77 -5.78 10.06
C VAL A 124 1.52 -6.94 9.44
N TRP A 125 0.96 -7.59 8.41
CA TRP A 125 1.64 -8.65 7.67
C TRP A 125 2.96 -8.14 7.05
N ASP A 126 2.94 -7.01 6.36
CA ASP A 126 4.11 -6.41 5.71
C ASP A 126 5.21 -6.08 6.71
N SER A 127 4.87 -5.50 7.86
CA SER A 127 5.82 -5.18 8.93
C SER A 127 6.44 -6.44 9.54
N VAL A 128 5.66 -7.50 9.75
CA VAL A 128 6.17 -8.79 10.26
C VAL A 128 7.13 -9.40 9.24
N VAL A 129 6.74 -9.49 7.97
CA VAL A 129 7.55 -10.08 6.90
C VAL A 129 8.84 -9.29 6.68
N CYS A 130 8.77 -7.96 6.62
CA CYS A 130 9.94 -7.09 6.49
C CYS A 130 10.88 -7.22 7.70
N THR A 131 10.35 -7.38 8.91
CA THR A 131 11.17 -7.59 10.12
C THR A 131 11.89 -8.93 10.07
N LEU A 132 11.17 -10.02 9.78
CA LEU A 132 11.75 -11.37 9.70
C LEU A 132 12.77 -11.51 8.57
N HIS A 133 12.62 -10.73 7.50
CA HIS A 133 13.46 -10.78 6.31
C HIS A 133 14.17 -9.45 6.05
N LEU A 134 14.62 -8.76 7.10
CA LEU A 134 15.26 -7.45 7.00
C LEU A 134 16.46 -7.43 6.05
N LYS A 135 17.27 -8.49 6.02
CA LYS A 135 18.43 -8.63 5.10
C LYS A 135 18.04 -8.79 3.62
N LEU A 136 16.77 -9.05 3.33
CA LEU A 136 16.24 -9.18 1.97
C LEU A 136 15.64 -7.86 1.49
N PHE A 137 14.89 -7.17 2.37
CA PHE A 137 14.14 -5.96 2.03
C PHE A 137 14.89 -4.66 2.33
N GLY A 138 15.79 -4.69 3.31
CA GLY A 138 16.50 -3.52 3.79
C GLY A 138 15.65 -2.61 4.68
N VAL A 139 16.30 -1.63 5.30
CA VAL A 139 15.69 -0.76 6.31
C VAL A 139 14.61 0.16 5.69
N GLY A 140 14.74 0.55 4.42
CA GLY A 140 13.77 1.44 3.77
C GLY A 140 12.36 0.85 3.68
N PHE A 141 12.24 -0.44 3.34
CA PHE A 141 10.95 -1.13 3.31
C PHE A 141 10.40 -1.39 4.73
N LEU A 142 11.28 -1.66 5.71
CA LEU A 142 10.87 -1.77 7.11
C LEU A 142 10.26 -0.46 7.63
N LEU A 143 10.94 0.66 7.40
CA LEU A 143 10.45 1.99 7.78
C LEU A 143 9.12 2.31 7.07
N HIS A 144 9.00 1.97 5.80
CA HIS A 144 7.75 2.11 5.06
C HIS A 144 6.60 1.35 5.73
N GLY A 145 6.78 0.05 6.01
CA GLY A 145 5.76 -0.80 6.63
C GLY A 145 5.29 -0.28 7.99
N PHE A 146 6.22 0.06 8.89
CA PHE A 146 5.87 0.59 10.21
C PHE A 146 5.24 1.98 10.15
N ALA A 147 5.71 2.87 9.27
CA ALA A 147 5.13 4.20 9.13
C ALA A 147 3.71 4.15 8.57
N ALA A 148 3.49 3.32 7.54
CA ALA A 148 2.17 3.10 6.99
C ALA A 148 1.25 2.47 8.05
N LEU A 149 1.70 1.43 8.75
CA LEU A 149 0.95 0.80 9.84
C LEU A 149 0.53 1.82 10.91
N PHE A 150 1.44 2.72 11.32
CA PHE A 150 1.12 3.74 12.30
C PHE A 150 0.08 4.74 11.77
N VAL A 151 0.27 5.29 10.57
CA VAL A 151 -0.64 6.30 9.99
C VAL A 151 -2.03 5.72 9.74
N PHE A 152 -2.13 4.51 9.18
CA PHE A 152 -3.42 3.83 9.02
C PHE A 152 -4.00 3.42 10.37
N GLY A 153 -3.18 3.00 11.35
CA GLY A 153 -3.64 2.76 12.72
C GLY A 153 -4.30 3.99 13.34
N CYS A 154 -3.69 5.17 13.21
CA CYS A 154 -4.27 6.43 13.70
C CYS A 154 -5.67 6.71 13.14
N SER A 155 -6.00 6.22 11.95
CA SER A 155 -7.33 6.44 11.37
C SER A 155 -8.48 5.76 12.14
N LEU A 156 -8.21 4.64 12.84
CA LEU A 156 -9.17 4.02 13.77
C LEU A 156 -9.10 4.61 15.19
N LYS A 157 -8.15 5.51 15.44
CA LYS A 157 -8.18 6.45 16.57
C LYS A 157 -8.60 7.84 16.05
N PRO A 158 -9.90 8.02 15.74
CA PRO A 158 -10.50 9.05 14.87
C PRO A 158 -9.56 10.13 14.29
N PHE A 159 -8.59 9.76 13.44
CA PHE A 159 -7.62 10.75 12.96
C PHE A 159 -7.15 10.47 11.53
N CYS A 160 -7.52 11.34 10.60
CA CYS A 160 -7.27 11.26 9.17
C CYS A 160 -7.90 10.07 8.45
N LEU A 161 -8.95 9.43 9.01
CA LEU A 161 -9.71 8.39 8.31
C LEU A 161 -10.24 8.81 6.93
N PRO A 162 -10.72 10.04 6.71
CA PRO A 162 -11.21 10.48 5.40
C PRO A 162 -10.12 10.53 4.33
N TRP A 163 -8.85 10.55 4.74
CA TRP A 163 -7.70 10.53 3.84
C TRP A 163 -7.19 9.12 3.53
N VAL A 164 -7.75 8.07 4.15
CA VAL A 164 -7.36 6.68 3.88
C VAL A 164 -7.49 6.31 2.40
N PRO A 165 -8.63 6.54 1.70
CA PRO A 165 -8.73 6.26 0.27
C PRO A 165 -7.73 7.06 -0.57
N ALA A 166 -7.45 8.30 -0.17
CA ALA A 166 -6.53 9.21 -0.84
C ALA A 166 -5.08 8.73 -0.79
N PHE A 167 -4.60 8.28 0.38
CA PHE A 167 -3.24 7.77 0.52
C PHE A 167 -3.10 6.32 0.05
N LEU A 168 -4.16 5.51 0.15
CA LEU A 168 -4.15 4.14 -0.37
C LEU A 168 -4.13 4.08 -1.91
N LEU A 169 -4.46 5.19 -2.59
CA LEU A 169 -4.27 5.34 -4.04
C LEU A 169 -2.80 5.14 -4.49
N PHE A 170 -1.83 5.22 -3.57
CA PHE A 170 -0.43 4.89 -3.85
C PHE A 170 -0.24 3.44 -4.35
N GLU A 171 -1.18 2.54 -4.02
CA GLU A 171 -1.18 1.16 -4.53
C GLU A 171 -1.44 1.06 -6.03
N LEU A 172 -1.91 2.13 -6.69
CA LEU A 172 -2.18 2.11 -8.13
C LEU A 172 -0.92 1.85 -8.98
N SER A 173 0.28 2.18 -8.48
CA SER A 173 1.53 1.89 -9.16
C SER A 173 2.04 0.46 -8.92
N THR A 174 1.59 -0.21 -7.85
CA THR A 174 2.07 -1.51 -7.39
C THR A 174 1.89 -2.65 -8.41
N PRO A 175 0.76 -2.76 -9.15
CA PRO A 175 0.63 -3.77 -10.20
C PRO A 175 1.77 -3.70 -11.23
N PHE A 176 2.13 -2.48 -11.67
CA PHE A 176 3.18 -2.28 -12.65
C PHE A 176 4.58 -2.58 -12.09
N VAL A 177 4.80 -2.30 -10.80
CA VAL A 177 6.04 -2.71 -10.08
C VAL A 177 6.15 -4.23 -10.10
N ASN A 178 5.09 -4.92 -9.69
CA ASN A 178 5.09 -6.39 -9.57
C ASN A 178 5.24 -7.07 -10.93
N ILE A 179 4.56 -6.61 -11.98
CA ILE A 179 4.72 -7.14 -13.34
C ILE A 179 6.16 -6.98 -13.83
N ASN A 180 6.78 -5.80 -13.62
CA ASN A 180 8.18 -5.59 -13.99
C ASN A 180 9.12 -6.50 -13.20
N TRP A 181 8.83 -6.73 -11.92
CA TRP A 181 9.62 -7.63 -11.09
C TRP A 181 9.50 -9.08 -11.57
N PHE A 182 8.27 -9.58 -11.79
CA PHE A 182 8.05 -10.93 -12.31
C PHE A 182 8.72 -11.14 -13.67
N ALA A 183 8.59 -10.18 -14.60
CA ALA A 183 9.28 -10.22 -15.88
C ALA A 183 10.80 -10.33 -15.76
N SER A 184 11.40 -9.78 -14.69
CA SER A 184 12.84 -9.86 -14.46
C SER A 184 13.32 -11.20 -13.87
N LYS A 185 12.40 -12.02 -13.35
CA LYS A 185 12.71 -13.30 -12.68
C LYS A 185 12.26 -14.51 -13.47
N LEU A 186 11.22 -14.35 -14.28
CA LEU A 186 10.74 -15.40 -15.17
C LEU A 186 11.64 -15.53 -16.42
N PRO A 187 11.67 -16.70 -17.06
CA PRO A 187 12.41 -16.94 -18.30
C PRO A 187 12.04 -15.93 -19.38
N ALA A 188 13.03 -15.56 -20.20
CA ALA A 188 12.81 -14.69 -21.34
C ALA A 188 11.68 -15.25 -22.23
N GLY A 189 10.76 -14.38 -22.64
CA GLY A 189 9.59 -14.76 -23.43
C GLY A 189 8.35 -15.18 -22.62
N THR A 190 8.45 -15.38 -21.29
CA THR A 190 7.26 -15.65 -20.45
C THR A 190 6.29 -14.46 -20.44
N ILE A 191 6.84 -13.26 -20.40
CA ILE A 191 6.12 -12.01 -20.65
C ILE A 191 6.81 -11.36 -21.85
N SER A 192 6.04 -10.98 -22.86
CA SER A 192 6.62 -10.42 -24.09
C SER A 192 7.34 -9.10 -23.82
N ASP A 193 8.46 -8.87 -24.52
CA ASP A 193 9.27 -7.66 -24.33
C ASP A 193 8.47 -6.37 -24.57
N ARG A 194 7.51 -6.40 -25.50
CA ARG A 194 6.59 -5.30 -25.76
C ARG A 194 5.71 -5.01 -24.54
N VAL A 195 5.17 -6.04 -23.88
CA VAL A 195 4.36 -5.87 -22.66
C VAL A 195 5.22 -5.34 -21.52
N VAL A 196 6.44 -5.85 -21.33
CA VAL A 196 7.38 -5.36 -20.31
C VAL A 196 7.73 -3.88 -20.55
N ALA A 197 7.97 -3.49 -21.79
CA ALA A 197 8.27 -2.10 -22.14
C ALA A 197 7.09 -1.15 -21.86
N ILE A 198 5.88 -1.51 -22.31
CA ILE A 198 4.66 -0.74 -22.05
C ILE A 198 4.42 -0.64 -20.54
N ASN A 199 4.51 -1.75 -19.82
CA ASN A 199 4.38 -1.80 -18.37
C ASN A 199 5.41 -0.92 -17.66
N GLY A 200 6.66 -0.87 -18.16
CA GLY A 200 7.71 0.03 -17.68
C GLY A 200 7.34 1.50 -17.79
N ILE A 201 6.74 1.91 -18.91
CA ILE A 201 6.26 3.29 -19.11
C ILE A 201 5.08 3.58 -18.18
N CYS A 202 4.09 2.68 -18.12
CA CYS A 202 2.94 2.81 -17.22
C CYS A 202 3.37 2.89 -15.76
N LEU A 203 4.39 2.12 -15.35
CA LEU A 203 4.97 2.20 -14.02
C LEU A 203 5.51 3.61 -13.74
N LEU A 204 6.38 4.14 -14.60
CA LEU A 204 7.00 5.45 -14.37
C LEU A 204 5.95 6.57 -14.30
N VAL A 205 5.00 6.57 -15.24
CA VAL A 205 3.92 7.58 -15.28
C VAL A 205 3.04 7.48 -14.04
N THR A 206 2.52 6.29 -13.74
CA THR A 206 1.61 6.10 -12.61
C THR A 206 2.30 6.41 -11.29
N PHE A 207 3.53 5.92 -11.07
CA PHE A 207 4.29 6.18 -9.86
C PHE A 207 4.52 7.70 -9.67
N PHE A 208 4.92 8.40 -10.73
CA PHE A 208 5.11 9.85 -10.68
C PHE A 208 3.82 10.59 -10.32
N LEU A 209 2.71 10.27 -10.99
CA LEU A 209 1.44 10.95 -10.77
C LEU A 209 0.88 10.70 -9.37
N VAL A 210 0.78 9.44 -8.95
CA VAL A 210 0.07 9.09 -7.70
C VAL A 210 0.94 9.17 -6.45
N ARG A 211 2.25 8.90 -6.54
CA ARG A 211 3.14 8.88 -5.37
C ARG A 211 3.96 10.14 -5.21
N ILE A 212 4.30 10.82 -6.30
CA ILE A 212 5.06 12.08 -6.24
C ILE A 212 4.09 13.26 -6.25
N LEU A 213 3.45 13.56 -7.39
CA LEU A 213 2.60 14.75 -7.48
C LEU A 213 1.45 14.73 -6.47
N TRP A 214 0.64 13.68 -6.51
CA TRP A 214 -0.48 13.53 -5.59
C TRP A 214 -0.02 13.37 -4.14
N GLY A 215 1.06 12.63 -3.88
CA GLY A 215 1.56 12.40 -2.52
C GLY A 215 1.94 13.69 -1.80
N PHE A 216 2.72 14.56 -2.46
CA PHE A 216 3.07 15.87 -1.90
C PHE A 216 1.87 16.80 -1.81
N TYR A 217 0.98 16.79 -2.81
CA TYR A 217 -0.24 17.59 -2.81
C TYR A 217 -1.17 17.23 -1.64
N ALA A 218 -1.45 15.94 -1.45
CA ALA A 218 -2.33 15.45 -0.38
C ALA A 218 -1.77 15.77 1.02
N VAL A 219 -0.46 15.60 1.25
CA VAL A 219 0.17 15.97 2.52
C VAL A 219 0.06 17.47 2.79
N GLY A 220 0.17 18.31 1.77
CA GLY A 220 -0.03 19.75 1.91
C GLY A 220 -1.42 20.12 2.41
N PHE A 221 -2.47 19.50 1.86
CA PHE A 221 -3.85 19.71 2.32
C PHE A 221 -4.06 19.24 3.77
N VAL A 222 -3.62 18.02 4.09
CA VAL A 222 -3.71 17.48 5.44
C VAL A 222 -2.98 18.38 6.44
N MET A 223 -1.81 18.89 6.09
CA MET A 223 -1.07 19.83 6.92
C MET A 223 -1.83 21.13 7.17
N VAL A 224 -2.46 21.71 6.14
CA VAL A 224 -3.28 22.93 6.27
C VAL A 224 -4.49 22.68 7.18
N ASP A 225 -5.20 21.57 7.00
CA ASP A 225 -6.38 21.24 7.83
C ASP A 225 -5.98 20.95 9.28
N MET A 226 -4.89 20.22 9.51
CA MET A 226 -4.33 20.03 10.86
C MET A 226 -3.94 21.35 11.52
N TYR A 227 -3.38 22.29 10.77
CA TYR A 227 -3.04 23.62 11.29
C TYR A 227 -4.27 24.46 11.63
N ARG A 228 -5.33 24.38 10.82
CA ARG A 228 -6.63 25.02 11.09
C ARG A 228 -7.26 24.46 12.37
N LEU A 229 -7.11 23.16 12.63
CA LEU A 229 -7.63 22.47 13.79
C LEU A 229 -6.64 22.33 14.94
N ARG A 230 -5.60 23.18 15.00
CA ARG A 230 -4.64 23.18 16.10
C ARG A 230 -5.37 23.22 17.45
N GLY A 231 -5.00 22.32 18.36
CA GLY A 231 -5.63 22.18 19.68
C GLY A 231 -6.82 21.22 19.77
N HIS A 232 -7.36 20.71 18.64
CA HIS A 232 -8.49 19.75 18.66
C HIS A 232 -8.04 18.29 18.88
N ALA A 233 -6.76 17.99 18.69
CA ALA A 233 -6.14 16.72 19.02
C ALA A 233 -4.84 16.93 19.78
N HIS A 234 -4.43 15.91 20.54
CA HIS A 234 -3.12 15.89 21.18
C HIS A 234 -2.03 16.05 20.12
N ALA A 235 -1.10 17.00 20.30
CA ALA A 235 -0.11 17.41 19.30
C ALA A 235 0.76 16.26 18.76
N PHE A 236 0.89 15.18 19.53
CA PHE A 236 1.52 13.93 19.10
C PHE A 236 0.95 13.39 17.77
N PHE A 237 -0.37 13.39 17.57
CA PHE A 237 -0.98 12.80 16.37
C PHE A 237 -0.64 13.58 15.09
N PRO A 238 -0.90 14.89 14.99
CA PRO A 238 -0.46 15.68 13.84
C PRO A 238 1.04 15.59 13.60
N PHE A 239 1.86 15.69 14.66
CA PHE A 239 3.31 15.65 14.53
C PHE A 239 3.77 14.32 13.92
N MET A 240 3.37 13.18 14.51
CA MET A 240 3.79 11.87 14.02
C MET A 240 3.25 11.58 12.62
N VAL A 241 1.98 11.87 12.34
CA VAL A 241 1.40 11.61 11.01
C VAL A 241 2.10 12.43 9.93
N LEU A 242 2.38 13.72 10.17
CA LEU A 242 3.08 14.56 9.20
C LEU A 242 4.54 14.12 9.02
N SER A 243 5.27 13.87 10.11
CA SER A 243 6.67 13.40 10.03
C SER A 243 6.80 12.08 9.27
N LEU A 244 5.91 11.12 9.54
CA LEU A 244 5.92 9.83 8.86
C LEU A 244 5.50 9.97 7.38
N ASN A 245 4.54 10.84 7.06
CA ASN A 245 4.18 11.12 5.68
C ASN A 245 5.32 11.79 4.89
N VAL A 246 6.08 12.70 5.51
CA VAL A 246 7.28 13.27 4.89
C VAL A 246 8.31 12.17 4.62
N MET A 247 8.56 11.30 5.59
CA MET A 247 9.46 10.15 5.42
C MET A 247 9.01 9.24 4.26
N LEU A 248 7.72 8.89 4.20
CA LEU A 248 7.15 8.07 3.12
C LEU A 248 7.31 8.74 1.74
N ASN A 249 7.11 10.05 1.65
CA ASN A 249 7.33 10.79 0.41
C ASN A 249 8.82 10.84 0.01
N VAL A 250 9.74 11.00 0.96
CA VAL A 250 11.19 10.90 0.70
C VAL A 250 11.55 9.51 0.15
N LEU A 251 11.00 8.44 0.73
CA LEU A 251 11.18 7.08 0.20
C LEU A 251 10.63 6.94 -1.23
N ASN A 252 9.45 7.53 -1.52
CA ASN A 252 8.90 7.54 -2.87
C ASN A 252 9.82 8.27 -3.87
N VAL A 253 10.37 9.43 -3.50
CA VAL A 253 11.35 10.16 -4.34
C VAL A 253 12.60 9.31 -4.56
N TYR A 254 13.12 8.68 -3.51
CA TYR A 254 14.26 7.77 -3.61
C TYR A 254 13.98 6.62 -4.59
N TRP A 255 12.87 5.89 -4.43
CA TRP A 255 12.51 4.80 -5.34
C TRP A 255 12.30 5.27 -6.77
N PHE A 256 11.65 6.42 -6.97
CA PHE A 256 11.46 6.98 -8.30
C PHE A 256 12.79 7.33 -8.98
N SER A 257 13.74 7.92 -8.25
CA SER A 257 15.09 8.20 -8.77
C SER A 257 15.81 6.92 -9.23
N ARG A 258 15.64 5.81 -8.50
CA ARG A 258 16.19 4.50 -8.85
C ARG A 258 15.53 3.94 -10.11
N MET A 259 14.21 4.09 -10.25
CA MET A 259 13.48 3.68 -11.46
C MET A 259 13.97 4.45 -12.69
N LEU A 260 14.15 5.77 -12.57
CA LEU A 260 14.69 6.61 -13.64
C LEU A 260 16.13 6.23 -14.02
N ALA A 261 16.98 5.92 -13.04
CA ALA A 261 18.34 5.46 -13.30
C ALA A 261 18.36 4.14 -14.11
N ILE A 262 17.48 3.19 -13.76
CA ILE A 262 17.32 1.93 -14.50
C ILE A 262 16.80 2.19 -15.92
N ALA A 263 15.81 3.07 -16.07
CA ALA A 263 15.26 3.43 -17.37
C ALA A 263 16.32 4.09 -18.27
N LYS A 264 17.08 5.05 -17.73
CA LYS A 264 18.20 5.70 -18.43
C LYS A 264 19.23 4.67 -18.89
N LYS A 265 19.65 3.75 -18.01
CA LYS A 265 20.63 2.71 -18.36
C LYS A 265 20.14 1.80 -19.50
N LYS A 266 18.84 1.47 -19.52
CA LYS A 266 18.23 0.69 -20.61
C LYS A 266 18.24 1.45 -21.94
N ILE A 267 17.97 2.75 -21.93
CA ILE A 267 17.95 3.60 -23.13
C ILE A 267 19.36 3.83 -23.69
N THR A 268 20.34 4.08 -22.82
CA THR A 268 21.73 4.40 -23.25
C THR A 268 22.56 3.17 -23.62
N GLY A 269 21.97 1.98 -23.74
CA GLY A 269 22.67 0.77 -24.19
C GLY A 269 23.80 0.29 -23.26
N GLY A 270 23.82 0.71 -22.00
CA GLY A 270 24.85 0.31 -21.06
C GLY A 270 24.76 -1.19 -20.80
N GLN A 271 25.69 -1.96 -21.37
CA GLN A 271 25.79 -3.42 -21.30
C GLN A 271 25.29 -3.96 -19.95
N SER A 272 24.39 -4.94 -20.03
CA SER A 272 23.93 -5.73 -18.91
C SER A 272 25.11 -6.50 -18.30
N ARG A 273 25.85 -5.85 -17.41
CA ARG A 273 26.56 -6.59 -16.37
C ARG A 273 25.47 -7.09 -15.43
N LYS A 274 25.28 -8.41 -15.41
CA LYS A 274 24.60 -9.13 -14.33
C LYS A 274 25.36 -8.88 -13.03
N GLU A 275 25.27 -7.67 -12.49
CA GLU A 275 25.63 -7.41 -11.11
C GLU A 275 24.41 -7.79 -10.29
N THR A 276 24.52 -8.95 -9.67
CA THR A 276 23.75 -9.33 -8.49
C THR A 276 23.99 -8.23 -7.45
N ILE A 277 23.18 -7.18 -7.49
CA ILE A 277 23.17 -6.17 -6.43
C ILE A 277 22.60 -6.88 -5.20
N LYS A 278 23.50 -7.33 -4.32
CA LYS A 278 23.19 -7.48 -2.91
C LYS A 278 22.77 -6.10 -2.44
N VAL A 279 21.47 -5.92 -2.23
CA VAL A 279 20.97 -4.84 -1.40
C VAL A 279 21.22 -5.32 0.02
N GLU A 280 22.20 -4.70 0.70
CA GLU A 280 22.24 -4.67 2.16
C GLU A 280 21.08 -3.82 2.70
#